data_AF-A0A3L8CWX7-F1
#
_entry.id   AF-A0A3L8CWX7-F1
#
_cell.length_a   1.000
_cell.length_b   1.000
_cell.length_c   1.000
_cell.angle_alpha   90.00
_cell.angle_beta   90.00
_cell.angle_gamma   90.00
#
_symmetry.space_group_name_H-M   'P 1'
#
loop_
_entity.id
_entity.type
_entity.pdbx_description
1 polymer ?
#
loop_
_entity_poly.entity_id
_entity_poly.type
_entity_poly.pdbx_seq_one_letter_code
_entity_poly.pdbx_strand_id
1 'polypeptide(L)'
;MPVPQNRLRQALVAWLYAAALVHLFVSLILTWAGDSGLLDGYLQTIEHGFWPDLPPRAAREQQVWWLALFGATLQSYSLYMFALVHLGNRLKTSIAWGWLIAGIVVWAPQDMLISLTAQLWLHLWVDSFALLTLLPPLVWLYRHDRRAATSNLTLRAATNG
;
A
#
# COMPACT_ATOMS: atom_id res chain seq x y z
N MET A 1 25.62 -20.63 18.33
CA MET A 1 25.88 -20.31 16.90
C MET A 1 24.88 -19.27 16.45
N PRO A 2 25.27 -18.16 15.80
CA PRO A 2 24.30 -17.22 15.25
C PRO A 2 23.48 -17.91 14.16
N VAL A 3 22.15 -17.85 14.28
CA VAL A 3 21.22 -18.39 13.26
C VAL A 3 21.49 -17.66 11.94
N PRO A 4 21.63 -18.37 10.80
CA PRO A 4 21.87 -17.73 9.52
C PRO A 4 20.80 -16.67 9.23
N GLN A 5 21.22 -15.44 8.95
CA GLN A 5 20.28 -14.38 8.57
C GLN A 5 19.65 -14.72 7.22
N ASN A 6 18.31 -14.80 7.19
CA ASN A 6 17.58 -14.94 5.95
C ASN A 6 17.61 -13.60 5.19
N ARG A 7 18.58 -13.46 4.26
CA ARG A 7 18.80 -12.25 3.45
C ARG A 7 17.57 -11.85 2.64
N LEU A 8 16.82 -12.83 2.10
CA LEU A 8 15.60 -12.56 1.36
C LEU A 8 14.54 -11.91 2.27
N ARG A 9 14.34 -12.45 3.48
CA ARG A 9 13.42 -11.85 4.46
C ARG A 9 13.79 -10.39 4.77
N GLN A 10 15.08 -10.11 4.98
CA GLN A 10 15.56 -8.75 5.25
C GLN A 10 15.28 -7.82 4.07
N ALA A 11 15.58 -8.26 2.84
CA ALA A 11 15.31 -7.48 1.63
C ALA A 11 13.83 -7.18 1.45
N LEU A 12 12.94 -8.16 1.65
CA LEU A 12 11.50 -7.97 1.53
C LEU A 12 10.94 -7.04 2.61
N VAL A 13 11.44 -7.10 3.84
CA VAL A 13 11.06 -6.15 4.89
C VAL A 13 11.55 -4.74 4.56
N ALA A 14 12.79 -4.59 4.09
CA ALA A 14 13.32 -3.31 3.66
C ALA A 14 12.51 -2.72 2.50
N TRP A 15 12.10 -3.56 1.55
CA TRP A 15 11.18 -3.19 0.47
C TRP A 15 9.84 -2.68 1.00
N LEU A 16 9.22 -3.34 1.98
CA LEU A 16 7.96 -2.89 2.55
C LEU A 16 8.09 -1.58 3.33
N TYR A 17 9.23 -1.33 3.98
CA TYR A 17 9.52 -0.03 4.57
C TYR A 17 9.66 1.06 3.51
N ALA A 18 10.39 0.78 2.43
CA ALA A 18 10.52 1.71 1.31
C ALA A 18 9.16 2.01 0.68
N ALA A 19 8.31 1.00 0.48
CA ALA A 19 6.95 1.17 -0.02
C ALA A 19 6.11 2.05 0.91
N ALA A 20 6.11 1.80 2.22
CA ALA A 20 5.39 2.65 3.18
C ALA A 20 5.89 4.10 3.16
N LEU A 21 7.20 4.31 2.96
CA LEU A 21 7.79 5.64 2.83
C LEU A 21 7.35 6.35 1.55
N VAL A 22 7.32 5.63 0.43
CA VAL A 22 6.80 6.15 -0.85
C VAL A 22 5.34 6.58 -0.69
N HIS A 23 4.49 5.77 -0.03
CA HIS A 23 3.10 6.14 0.22
C HIS A 23 3.00 7.40 1.08
N LEU A 24 3.87 7.54 2.10
CA LEU A 24 3.90 8.75 2.93
C LEU A 24 4.31 9.99 2.12
N PHE A 25 5.32 9.89 1.26
CA PHE A 25 5.74 11.04 0.45
C PHE A 25 4.71 11.39 -0.63
N VAL A 26 4.18 10.40 -1.33
CA VAL A 26 3.12 10.61 -2.32
C VAL A 26 1.92 11.26 -1.65
N SER A 27 1.48 10.75 -0.50
CA SER A 27 0.34 11.33 0.22
C SER A 27 0.57 12.76 0.69
N LEU A 28 1.80 13.13 1.10
CA LEU A 28 2.16 14.52 1.38
C LEU A 28 2.06 15.41 0.14
N ILE A 29 2.51 14.93 -1.02
CA ILE A 29 2.38 15.63 -2.29
C ILE A 29 0.90 15.81 -2.64
N LEU A 30 0.09 14.75 -2.55
CA LEU A 30 -1.35 14.83 -2.81
C LEU A 30 -2.05 15.83 -1.89
N THR A 31 -1.64 15.91 -0.61
CA THR A 31 -2.21 16.85 0.35
C THR A 31 -1.90 18.31 0.06
N TRP A 32 -0.66 18.62 -0.33
CA TRP A 32 -0.17 20.00 -0.30
C TRP A 32 0.17 20.57 -1.67
N ALA A 33 0.35 19.73 -2.69
CA ALA A 33 0.84 20.17 -4.00
C ALA A 33 -0.27 20.33 -5.06
N GLY A 34 -1.55 20.23 -4.68
CA GLY A 34 -2.67 20.29 -5.62
C GLY A 34 -2.73 21.56 -6.47
N ASP A 35 -2.36 22.71 -5.91
CA ASP A 35 -2.34 24.01 -6.61
C ASP A 35 -0.95 24.39 -7.19
N SER A 36 0.05 23.51 -7.06
CA SER A 36 1.44 23.82 -7.45
C SER A 36 1.73 23.67 -8.95
N GLY A 37 0.78 23.13 -9.72
CA GLY A 37 0.97 22.73 -11.11
C GLY A 37 1.56 21.32 -11.31
N LEU A 38 2.14 20.72 -10.25
CA LEU A 38 2.78 19.40 -10.34
C LEU A 38 1.83 18.27 -10.76
N LEU A 39 0.54 18.42 -10.44
CA LEU A 39 -0.48 17.40 -10.66
C LEU A 39 -1.43 17.76 -11.81
N ASP A 40 -1.10 18.79 -12.60
CA ASP A 40 -1.99 19.32 -13.64
C ASP A 40 -2.35 18.28 -14.69
N GLY A 41 -1.37 17.55 -15.21
CA GLY A 41 -1.61 16.51 -16.21
C GLY A 41 -2.45 15.34 -15.66
N TYR A 42 -2.27 15.01 -14.38
CA TYR A 42 -3.08 13.99 -13.70
C TYR A 42 -4.53 14.47 -13.55
N LEU A 43 -4.73 15.66 -12.99
CA LEU A 43 -6.06 16.25 -12.79
C LEU A 43 -6.78 16.47 -14.13
N GLN A 44 -6.09 16.92 -15.18
CA GLN A 44 -6.64 17.00 -16.53
C GLN A 44 -7.10 15.65 -17.08
N THR A 45 -6.39 14.56 -16.76
CA THR A 45 -6.80 13.20 -17.17
C THR A 45 -8.12 12.81 -16.50
N ILE A 46 -8.30 13.15 -15.22
CA ILE A 46 -9.55 12.94 -14.51
C ILE A 46 -10.66 13.81 -15.11
N GLU A 47 -10.40 15.10 -15.30
CA GLU A 47 -11.36 16.04 -15.90
C GLU A 47 -11.89 15.54 -17.24
N HIS A 48 -11.04 15.11 -18.17
CA HIS A 48 -11.48 14.56 -19.46
C HIS A 48 -12.31 13.28 -19.34
N GLY A 49 -12.06 12.46 -18.31
CA GLY A 49 -12.85 11.24 -18.06
C GLY A 49 -14.30 11.52 -17.66
N PHE A 50 -14.56 12.66 -17.00
CA PHE A 50 -15.90 13.06 -16.56
C PHE A 50 -16.54 14.13 -17.47
N TRP A 51 -15.73 15.01 -18.06
CA TRP A 51 -16.13 16.12 -18.91
C TRP A 51 -15.23 16.14 -20.17
N PRO A 52 -15.60 15.39 -21.22
CA PRO A 52 -14.80 15.30 -22.45
C PRO A 52 -14.71 16.63 -23.24
N ASP A 53 -15.62 17.58 -22.97
CA ASP A 53 -15.64 18.90 -23.58
C ASP A 53 -14.97 19.95 -22.67
N LEU A 54 -15.75 20.91 -22.14
CA LEU A 54 -15.26 21.97 -21.27
C LEU A 54 -15.60 21.66 -19.80
N PRO A 55 -14.63 21.31 -18.95
CA PRO A 55 -14.90 21.05 -17.53
C PRO A 55 -15.38 22.34 -16.84
N PRO A 56 -16.39 22.27 -15.95
CA PRO A 56 -16.78 23.40 -15.14
C PRO A 56 -15.60 23.89 -14.30
N ARG A 57 -15.41 25.21 -14.18
CA ARG A 57 -14.28 25.79 -13.41
C ARG A 57 -14.23 25.27 -11.96
N ALA A 58 -15.39 25.08 -11.33
CA ALA A 58 -15.49 24.56 -9.97
C ALA A 58 -15.09 23.07 -9.84
N ALA A 59 -15.10 22.30 -10.94
CA ALA A 59 -14.70 20.89 -10.90
C ALA A 59 -13.22 20.75 -10.52
N ARG A 60 -12.37 21.67 -11.01
CA ARG A 60 -10.95 21.69 -10.68
C ARG A 60 -10.72 21.89 -9.19
N GLU A 61 -11.32 22.94 -8.64
CA GLU A 61 -11.19 23.29 -7.22
C GLU A 61 -11.69 22.15 -6.33
N GLN A 62 -12.81 21.51 -6.73
CA GLN A 62 -13.32 20.33 -6.05
C GLN A 62 -12.37 19.13 -6.13
N GLN A 63 -11.73 18.87 -7.27
CA GLN A 63 -10.78 17.76 -7.41
C GLN A 63 -9.53 17.98 -6.56
N VAL A 64 -8.97 19.19 -6.56
CA VAL A 64 -7.84 19.56 -5.70
C VAL A 64 -8.20 19.34 -4.22
N TRP A 65 -9.41 19.77 -3.81
CA TRP A 65 -9.90 19.55 -2.46
C TRP A 65 -10.01 18.06 -2.10
N TRP A 66 -10.60 17.25 -2.99
CA TRP A 66 -10.68 15.79 -2.80
C TRP A 66 -9.32 15.13 -2.72
N LEU A 67 -8.39 15.54 -3.58
CA LEU A 67 -7.03 15.04 -3.58
C LEU A 67 -6.32 15.35 -2.26
N ALA A 68 -6.54 16.55 -1.73
CA ALA A 68 -5.96 16.94 -0.46
C ALA A 68 -6.48 16.08 0.71
N LEU A 69 -7.80 15.87 0.75
CA LEU A 69 -8.47 15.03 1.75
C LEU A 69 -8.04 13.57 1.65
N PHE A 70 -7.95 13.04 0.43
CA PHE A 70 -7.46 11.68 0.20
C PHE A 70 -5.99 11.54 0.60
N GLY A 71 -5.14 12.51 0.25
CA GLY A 71 -3.75 12.57 0.68
C GLY A 71 -3.62 12.53 2.21
N ALA A 72 -4.41 13.31 2.94
CA ALA A 72 -4.36 13.32 4.41
C ALA A 72 -4.75 11.95 5.00
N THR A 73 -5.73 11.27 4.38
CA THR A 73 -6.13 9.90 4.74
C THR A 73 -5.01 8.91 4.48
N LEU A 74 -4.36 9.02 3.33
CA LEU A 74 -3.27 8.14 2.91
C LEU A 74 -2.01 8.32 3.78
N GLN A 75 -1.77 9.52 4.34
CA GLN A 75 -0.71 9.73 5.33
C GLN A 75 -0.94 8.87 6.59
N SER A 76 -2.16 8.88 7.14
CA SER A 76 -2.54 8.03 8.28
C SER A 76 -2.38 6.54 7.96
N TYR A 77 -2.86 6.12 6.78
CA TYR A 77 -2.67 4.74 6.30
C TYR A 77 -1.20 4.36 6.20
N SER A 78 -0.35 5.25 5.69
CA SER A 78 1.11 5.04 5.58
C SER A 78 1.75 4.83 6.95
N LEU A 79 1.33 5.56 7.99
CA LEU A 79 1.80 5.34 9.35
C LEU A 79 1.40 3.96 9.89
N TYR A 80 0.17 3.52 9.62
CA TYR A 80 -0.29 2.18 10.00
C TYR A 80 0.47 1.09 9.24
N MET A 81 0.75 1.29 7.95
CA MET A 81 1.63 0.40 7.19
C MET A 81 3.02 0.30 7.83
N PHE A 82 3.65 1.44 8.16
CA PHE A 82 4.93 1.47 8.85
C PHE A 82 4.90 0.70 10.18
N ALA A 83 3.86 0.93 10.98
CA ALA A 83 3.68 0.26 12.26
C ALA A 83 3.55 -1.26 12.08
N LEU A 84 2.73 -1.71 11.14
CA LEU A 84 2.54 -3.14 10.85
C LEU A 84 3.81 -3.79 10.31
N VAL A 85 4.54 -3.14 9.39
CA VAL A 85 5.83 -3.63 8.90
C VAL A 85 6.84 -3.73 10.06
N HIS A 86 6.86 -2.74 10.94
CA HIS A 86 7.72 -2.75 12.12
C HIS A 86 7.38 -3.86 13.10
N LEU A 87 6.10 -4.03 13.44
CA LEU A 87 5.64 -5.10 14.32
C LEU A 87 5.90 -6.48 13.70
N GLY A 88 5.58 -6.69 12.42
CA GLY A 88 5.88 -7.93 11.71
C GLY A 88 7.38 -8.24 11.67
N ASN A 89 8.22 -7.22 11.48
CA ASN A 89 9.67 -7.42 11.50
C ASN A 89 10.21 -7.72 12.90
N ARG A 90 9.78 -6.99 13.93
CA ARG A 90 10.31 -7.13 15.31
C ARG A 90 9.79 -8.38 15.99
N LEU A 91 8.49 -8.63 15.90
CA LEU A 91 7.83 -9.75 16.57
C LEU A 91 7.86 -11.05 15.75
N LYS A 92 8.30 -11.00 14.48
CA LYS A 92 8.30 -12.15 13.56
C LYS A 92 6.92 -12.80 13.44
N THR A 93 5.86 -12.00 13.52
CA THR A 93 4.47 -12.48 13.52
C THR A 93 3.88 -12.44 12.13
N SER A 94 3.28 -13.54 11.69
CA SER A 94 2.62 -13.61 10.38
C SER A 94 1.35 -12.75 10.32
N ILE A 95 0.74 -12.43 11.47
CA ILE A 95 -0.54 -11.69 11.49
C ILE A 95 -0.40 -10.27 10.95
N ALA A 96 0.75 -9.63 11.16
CA ALA A 96 1.02 -8.29 10.64
C ALA A 96 1.00 -8.27 9.10
N TRP A 97 1.63 -9.27 8.49
CA TRP A 97 1.59 -9.47 7.02
C TRP A 97 0.17 -9.77 6.55
N GLY A 98 -0.59 -10.57 7.31
CA GLY A 98 -1.98 -10.88 7.01
C GLY A 98 -2.89 -9.65 6.99
N TRP A 99 -2.72 -8.73 7.95
CA TRP A 99 -3.50 -7.48 7.97
C TRP A 99 -3.17 -6.54 6.81
N LEU A 100 -1.90 -6.46 6.39
CA LEU A 100 -1.52 -5.71 5.20
C LEU A 100 -2.17 -6.31 3.93
N ILE A 101 -2.15 -7.64 3.78
CA ILE A 101 -2.83 -8.33 2.67
C ILE A 101 -4.33 -8.06 2.70
N ALA A 102 -4.97 -8.18 3.88
CA ALA A 102 -6.40 -7.94 4.02
C ALA A 102 -6.78 -6.52 3.61
N GLY A 103 -6.00 -5.52 4.03
CA GLY A 103 -6.19 -4.13 3.60
C GLY A 103 -6.12 -3.98 2.08
N ILE A 104 -5.11 -4.56 1.44
CA ILE A 104 -4.94 -4.50 -0.03
C ILE A 104 -6.11 -5.18 -0.75
N VAL A 105 -6.53 -6.36 -0.30
CA VAL A 105 -7.62 -7.13 -0.92
C VAL A 105 -8.97 -6.44 -0.76
N VAL A 106 -9.18 -5.69 0.32
CA VAL A 106 -10.38 -4.88 0.48
C VAL A 106 -10.31 -3.65 -0.43
N TRP A 107 -9.19 -2.93 -0.44
CA TRP A 107 -9.07 -1.67 -1.17
C TRP A 107 -9.04 -1.85 -2.70
N ALA A 108 -8.09 -2.63 -3.23
CA ALA A 108 -7.78 -2.60 -4.66
C ALA A 108 -8.95 -2.99 -5.58
N PRO A 109 -9.79 -4.01 -5.27
CA PRO A 109 -10.94 -4.31 -6.12
C PRO A 109 -11.93 -3.14 -6.19
N GLN A 110 -12.15 -2.44 -5.08
CA GLN A 110 -13.07 -1.30 -5.07
C GLN A 110 -12.51 -0.14 -5.90
N ASP A 111 -11.23 0.18 -5.72
CA ASP A 111 -10.55 1.27 -6.43
C ASP A 111 -10.56 1.05 -7.96
N MET A 112 -10.19 -0.16 -8.38
CA MET A 112 -10.18 -0.54 -9.80
C MET A 112 -11.59 -0.56 -10.41
N LEU A 113 -12.60 -1.07 -9.69
CA LEU A 113 -13.98 -1.09 -10.18
C LEU A 113 -14.54 0.33 -10.33
N ILE A 114 -14.31 1.21 -9.36
CA ILE A 114 -14.73 2.61 -9.44
C ILE A 114 -14.01 3.31 -10.60
N SER A 115 -12.70 3.13 -10.74
CA SER A 115 -11.92 3.73 -11.83
C SER A 115 -12.38 3.28 -13.22
N LEU A 116 -12.82 2.03 -13.37
CA LEU A 116 -13.39 1.52 -14.62
C LEU A 116 -14.69 2.23 -15.02
N THR A 117 -15.52 2.65 -14.06
CA THR A 117 -16.78 3.36 -14.36
C THR A 117 -16.54 4.71 -15.06
N ALA A 118 -15.38 5.32 -14.84
CA ALA A 118 -14.94 6.58 -15.45
C ALA A 118 -13.85 6.39 -16.52
N GLN A 119 -13.58 5.15 -16.95
CA GLN A 119 -12.56 4.80 -17.94
C GLN A 119 -11.13 5.33 -17.61
N LEU A 120 -10.81 5.47 -16.32
CA LEU A 120 -9.52 5.97 -15.86
C LEU A 120 -8.46 4.86 -15.86
N TRP A 121 -7.98 4.50 -17.06
CA TRP A 121 -7.01 3.42 -17.27
C TRP A 121 -5.70 3.60 -16.50
N LEU A 122 -5.27 4.85 -16.29
CA LEU A 122 -4.06 5.16 -15.51
C LEU A 122 -4.15 4.57 -14.09
N HIS A 123 -5.31 4.68 -13.44
CA HIS A 123 -5.50 4.15 -12.08
C HIS A 123 -5.37 2.62 -12.07
N LEU A 124 -5.97 1.93 -13.05
CA LEU A 124 -5.85 0.48 -13.17
C LEU A 124 -4.39 0.02 -13.32
N TRP A 125 -3.59 0.75 -14.10
CA TRP A 125 -2.17 0.45 -14.24
C TRP A 125 -1.40 0.66 -12.94
N VAL A 126 -1.66 1.76 -12.24
CA VAL A 126 -1.03 2.07 -10.95
C VAL A 126 -1.41 1.03 -9.89
N ASP A 127 -2.69 0.67 -9.79
CA ASP A 127 -3.18 -0.34 -8.84
C ASP A 127 -2.62 -1.72 -9.15
N SER A 128 -2.60 -2.12 -10.43
CA SER A 128 -2.02 -3.40 -10.84
C SER A 128 -0.54 -3.47 -10.49
N PHE A 129 0.20 -2.39 -10.70
CA PHE A 129 1.60 -2.29 -10.29
C PHE A 129 1.76 -2.38 -8.76
N ALA A 130 0.92 -1.69 -7.98
CA ALA A 130 0.92 -1.77 -6.52
C ALA A 130 0.65 -3.21 -6.03
N LEU A 131 -0.34 -3.90 -6.62
CA LEU A 131 -0.64 -5.29 -6.30
C LEU A 131 0.54 -6.23 -6.56
N LEU A 132 1.16 -6.12 -7.74
CA LEU A 132 2.29 -6.95 -8.13
C LEU A 132 3.55 -6.68 -7.29
N THR A 133 3.72 -5.46 -6.79
CA THR A 133 4.88 -5.07 -5.97
C THR A 133 4.71 -5.37 -4.48
N LEU A 134 3.48 -5.42 -3.96
CA LEU A 134 3.21 -5.60 -2.54
C LEU A 134 2.80 -7.03 -2.17
N LEU A 135 1.93 -7.67 -2.96
CA LEU A 135 1.39 -8.97 -2.59
C LEU A 135 2.43 -10.10 -2.56
N PRO A 136 3.35 -10.24 -3.55
CA PRO A 136 4.30 -11.35 -3.51
C PRO A 136 5.24 -11.31 -2.28
N PRO A 137 5.85 -10.16 -1.91
CA PRO A 137 6.60 -10.03 -0.66
C PRO A 137 5.78 -10.39 0.58
N LEU A 138 4.54 -9.88 0.67
CA LEU A 138 3.68 -10.10 1.83
C LEU A 138 3.26 -11.56 1.98
N VAL A 139 2.86 -12.22 0.90
CA VAL A 139 2.49 -13.64 0.90
C VAL A 139 3.69 -14.50 1.28
N TRP A 140 4.88 -14.18 0.76
CA TRP A 140 6.10 -14.90 1.14
C TRP A 140 6.40 -14.74 2.63
N LEU A 141 6.38 -13.51 3.15
CA LEU A 141 6.64 -13.21 4.57
C LEU A 141 5.62 -13.88 5.50
N TYR A 142 4.35 -13.84 5.12
CA TYR A 142 3.26 -14.53 5.83
C TYR A 142 3.55 -16.02 5.97
N ARG A 143 3.86 -16.70 4.86
CA ARG A 143 4.13 -18.14 4.87
C ARG A 143 5.42 -18.49 5.61
N HIS A 144 6.47 -17.67 5.45
CA HIS A 144 7.75 -17.86 6.11
C HIS A 144 7.61 -17.80 7.64
N ASP A 145 7.03 -16.70 8.16
CA ASP A 145 6.94 -16.49 9.61
C ASP A 145 5.89 -17.43 10.25
N ARG A 146 4.83 -17.81 9.53
CA ARG A 146 3.85 -18.81 10.02
C ARG A 146 4.48 -20.19 10.17
N ARG A 147 5.29 -20.64 9.22
CA ARG A 147 6.02 -21.93 9.31
C ARG A 147 6.98 -21.94 10.49
N ALA A 148 7.74 -20.87 10.68
CA ALA A 148 8.67 -20.75 11.79
C ALA A 148 7.96 -20.84 13.15
N ALA A 149 6.79 -20.20 13.30
CA ALA A 149 5.98 -20.29 14.51
C ALA A 149 5.51 -21.72 14.79
N THR A 150 5.01 -22.44 13.77
CA THR A 150 4.57 -23.83 13.91
C THR A 150 5.73 -24.75 14.32
N SER A 151 6.90 -24.64 13.67
CA SER A 151 8.06 -25.47 14.01
C SER A 151 8.53 -25.28 15.45
N ASN A 152 8.52 -24.04 15.96
CA ASN A 152 8.89 -23.75 17.36
C ASN A 152 7.91 -24.36 18.36
N LEU A 153 6.61 -24.38 18.05
CA LEU A 153 5.60 -25.01 18.91
C LEU A 153 5.78 -26.53 18.96
N THR A 154 6.03 -27.17 17.82
CA THR A 154 6.28 -28.62 17.76
C THR A 154 7.52 -29.01 18.55
N LEU A 155 8.62 -28.26 18.44
CA LEU A 155 9.85 -28.53 19.19
C LEU A 155 9.62 -28.43 20.70
N ARG A 156 8.91 -27.39 21.17
CA ARG A 156 8.59 -27.22 22.60
C ARG A 156 7.71 -28.34 23.15
N ALA A 157 6.76 -28.84 22.35
CA ALA A 157 5.93 -29.98 22.74
C ALA A 157 6.78 -31.25 22.90
N ALA A 158 7.77 -31.47 22.03
CA ALA A 158 8.65 -32.62 22.07
C ALA A 158 9.68 -32.61 23.22
N THR A 159 10.04 -31.43 23.75
CA THR A 159 10.99 -31.31 24.88
C THR A 159 10.33 -31.32 26.26
N ASN A 160 9.00 -31.20 26.32
CA ASN A 160 8.25 -31.09 27.57
C ASN A 160 7.45 -32.37 27.91
N GLY A 161 7.61 -33.45 27.15
CA GLY A 161 7.07 -34.79 27.41
C GLY A 161 8.20 -35.77 27.68
#